data_AF-A0A3M2M9I3-F1
#
_entry.id   AF-A0A3M2M9I3-F1
#
_cell.length_a   1.000
_cell.length_b   1.000
_cell.length_c   1.000
_cell.angle_alpha   90.00
_cell.angle_beta   90.00
_cell.angle_gamma   90.00
#
_symmetry.space_group_name_H-M   'P 1'
#
loop_
_entity.id
_entity.type
_entity.pdbx_description
1 polymer ?
#
loop_
_entity_poly.entity_id
_entity_poly.type
_entity_poly.pdbx_seq_one_letter_code
_entity_poly.pdbx_strand_id
1 'polypeptide(L)'
;MGREDVGGVHIKYLYHCPRQLWLYARGIRPEHLSSAVRFGEAVHETSYRRASPIDLGAAKLDFVDGQHWVHEVKSSGRPQPADQAQGRHYCLRLHALGIDVQGTVLHYPAIRRTRRFPFTPEEAEQAGKDITAVLDTVTAPTSPDRLPKARCHGCAFTDYCWTE
;
A
#
# COMPACT_ATOMS: atom_id res chain seq x y z
N MET A 1 3.19 -7.90 16.31
CA MET A 1 2.44 -7.31 15.19
C MET A 1 1.16 -8.11 15.04
N GLY A 2 0.01 -7.52 15.38
CA GLY A 2 -1.31 -8.10 15.19
C GLY A 2 -1.94 -7.70 13.86
N ARG A 3 -3.17 -8.15 13.59
CA ARG A 3 -3.91 -7.82 12.36
C ARG A 3 -4.19 -6.31 12.25
N GLU A 4 -4.37 -5.67 13.39
CA GLU A 4 -4.63 -4.25 13.56
C GLU A 4 -3.43 -3.34 13.24
N ASP A 5 -2.21 -3.88 13.34
CA ASP A 5 -0.97 -3.17 13.00
C ASP A 5 -0.68 -3.16 11.50
N VAL A 6 -1.42 -3.96 10.71
CA VAL A 6 -1.24 -4.06 9.26
C VAL A 6 -1.77 -2.79 8.59
N GLY A 7 -0.85 -1.87 8.30
CA GLY A 7 -1.08 -0.68 7.46
C GLY A 7 -1.00 -0.91 5.95
N GLY A 8 -1.41 0.09 5.16
CA GLY A 8 -1.40 0.03 3.69
C GLY A 8 0.00 -0.15 3.07
N VAL A 9 1.05 0.33 3.73
CA VAL A 9 2.44 0.11 3.31
C VAL A 9 2.82 -1.38 3.34
N HIS A 10 2.32 -2.13 4.32
CA HIS A 10 2.60 -3.57 4.42
C HIS A 10 1.96 -4.33 3.26
N ILE A 11 0.70 -4.00 2.94
CA ILE A 11 -0.02 -4.58 1.80
C ILE A 11 0.68 -4.22 0.49
N LYS A 12 1.10 -2.97 0.33
CA LYS A 12 1.88 -2.54 -0.83
C LYS A 12 3.15 -3.38 -0.99
N TYR A 13 3.92 -3.60 0.08
CA TYR A 13 5.13 -4.42 0.01
C TYR A 13 4.85 -5.90 -0.18
N LEU A 14 3.79 -6.45 0.39
CA LEU A 14 3.38 -7.84 0.13
C LEU A 14 3.25 -8.09 -1.37
N TYR A 15 2.54 -7.21 -2.07
CA TYR A 15 2.28 -7.33 -3.51
C TYR A 15 3.47 -6.93 -4.38
N HIS A 16 4.34 -6.04 -3.88
CA HIS A 16 5.49 -5.56 -4.63
C HIS A 16 6.70 -6.50 -4.49
N CYS A 17 7.09 -6.82 -3.26
CA CYS A 17 8.24 -7.65 -2.89
C CYS A 17 8.13 -8.13 -1.42
N PRO A 18 7.78 -9.41 -1.17
CA PRO A 18 7.68 -9.96 0.19
C PRO A 18 8.97 -9.82 1.01
N ARG A 19 10.15 -9.88 0.35
CA ARG A 19 11.43 -9.63 1.03
C ARG A 19 11.54 -8.18 1.53
N GLN A 20 11.06 -7.21 0.77
CA GLN A 20 11.00 -5.81 1.20
C GLN A 20 10.07 -5.65 2.41
N LEU A 21 8.92 -6.32 2.41
CA LEU A 21 8.02 -6.36 3.57
C LEU A 21 8.74 -6.92 4.81
N TRP A 22 9.47 -8.02 4.67
CA TRP A 22 10.21 -8.65 5.76
C TRP A 22 11.30 -7.72 6.34
N LEU A 23 12.05 -7.03 5.48
CA LEU A 23 13.08 -6.05 5.88
C LEU A 23 12.44 -4.83 6.56
N TYR A 24 11.32 -4.35 6.00
CA TYR A 24 10.54 -3.28 6.58
C TYR A 24 10.02 -3.65 7.97
N ALA A 25 9.51 -4.85 8.20
CA ALA A 25 9.07 -5.24 9.54
C ALA A 25 10.21 -5.26 10.59
N ARG A 26 11.47 -5.31 10.16
CA ARG A 26 12.68 -5.29 11.00
C ARG A 26 13.33 -3.91 11.14
N GLY A 27 12.60 -2.86 10.77
CA GLY A 27 13.05 -1.47 10.97
C GLY A 27 13.95 -0.90 9.88
N ILE A 28 14.22 -1.64 8.80
CA ILE A 28 15.01 -1.13 7.67
C ILE A 28 14.14 -0.15 6.86
N ARG A 29 14.56 1.11 6.76
CA ARG A 29 13.81 2.22 6.12
C ARG A 29 14.65 3.09 5.17
N PRO A 30 15.18 2.56 4.05
CA PRO A 30 16.00 3.33 3.12
C PRO A 30 15.20 4.25 2.19
N GLU A 31 13.87 4.26 2.27
CA GLU A 31 12.98 4.94 1.32
C GLU A 31 13.23 6.44 1.22
N HIS A 32 13.62 7.10 2.32
CA HIS A 32 13.96 8.53 2.32
C HIS A 32 15.18 8.87 1.43
N LEU A 33 16.03 7.89 1.13
CA LEU A 33 17.16 8.05 0.21
C LEU A 33 16.75 7.89 -1.26
N SER A 34 15.53 7.41 -1.52
CA SER A 34 15.03 7.21 -2.89
C SER A 34 14.42 8.49 -3.45
N SER A 35 15.01 8.99 -4.54
CA SER A 35 14.45 10.12 -5.30
C SER A 35 13.04 9.84 -5.82
N ALA A 36 12.72 8.59 -6.16
CA ALA A 36 11.40 8.19 -6.62
C ALA A 36 10.33 8.28 -5.52
N VAL A 37 10.69 7.94 -4.28
CA VAL A 37 9.77 8.06 -3.13
C VAL A 37 9.50 9.52 -2.81
N ARG A 38 10.56 10.34 -2.71
CA ARG A 38 10.45 11.79 -2.47
C ARG A 38 9.60 12.48 -3.54
N PHE A 39 9.75 12.07 -4.80
CA PHE A 39 8.90 12.57 -5.89
C PHE A 39 7.42 12.20 -5.66
N GLY A 40 7.15 10.97 -5.23
CA GLY A 40 5.78 10.54 -4.91
C GLY A 40 5.13 11.36 -3.80
N GLU A 41 5.86 11.64 -2.73
CA GLU A 41 5.40 12.46 -1.61
C GLU A 41 5.10 13.91 -2.06
N ALA A 42 6.00 14.51 -2.86
CA ALA A 42 5.81 15.87 -3.38
C ALA A 42 4.59 15.98 -4.34
N VAL A 43 4.38 14.97 -5.18
CA VAL A 43 3.19 14.91 -6.07
C VAL A 43 1.91 14.82 -5.24
N HIS A 44 1.91 14.07 -4.15
CA HIS A 44 0.77 13.93 -3.26
C HIS A 44 0.41 15.25 -2.58
N GLU A 45 1.39 15.91 -1.98
CA GLU A 45 1.23 17.20 -1.30
C GLU A 45 0.70 18.31 -2.23
N THR A 46 1.16 18.34 -3.48
CA THR A 46 0.75 19.34 -4.47
C THR A 46 -0.63 19.07 -5.06
N SER A 47 -1.04 17.80 -5.19
CA SER A 47 -2.29 17.43 -5.87
C SER A 47 -3.54 17.58 -5.00
N TYR A 48 -3.41 17.51 -3.66
CA TYR A 48 -4.57 17.28 -2.78
C TYR A 48 -4.82 18.31 -1.66
N ARG A 49 -4.52 19.59 -1.91
CA ARG A 49 -4.76 20.71 -0.97
C ARG A 49 -6.20 20.95 -0.49
N ARG A 50 -7.20 20.16 -0.89
CA ARG A 50 -8.64 20.38 -0.60
C ARG A 50 -9.31 19.31 0.27
N ALA A 51 -8.62 18.22 0.62
CA ALA A 51 -9.19 17.15 1.45
C ALA A 51 -8.30 16.89 2.68
N SER A 52 -8.93 16.57 3.82
CA SER A 52 -8.21 16.23 5.05
C SER A 52 -7.95 14.72 5.10
N PRO A 53 -6.70 14.27 5.27
CA PRO A 53 -6.37 12.85 5.40
C PRO A 53 -7.01 12.25 6.65
N ILE A 54 -7.48 11.00 6.54
CA ILE A 54 -8.03 10.24 7.66
C ILE A 54 -6.93 9.36 8.23
N ASP A 55 -6.66 9.52 9.53
CA ASP A 55 -5.75 8.67 10.27
C ASP A 55 -6.48 7.41 10.75
N LEU A 56 -6.06 6.25 10.25
CA LEU A 56 -6.57 4.94 10.63
C LEU A 56 -5.63 4.23 11.65
N GLY A 57 -4.74 4.98 12.30
CA GLY A 57 -3.71 4.51 13.22
C GLY A 57 -2.51 3.92 12.47
N ALA A 58 -2.70 2.77 11.82
CA ALA A 58 -1.64 2.08 11.07
C ALA A 58 -1.50 2.58 9.61
N ALA A 59 -2.37 3.49 9.16
CA ALA A 59 -2.35 4.00 7.78
C ALA A 59 -2.97 5.40 7.69
N LYS A 60 -2.51 6.19 6.72
CA LYS A 60 -3.16 7.42 6.27
C LYS A 60 -3.95 7.13 5.00
N LEU A 61 -5.24 7.42 5.02
CA LEU A 61 -6.11 7.42 3.85
C LEU A 61 -6.23 8.85 3.33
N ASP A 62 -6.19 9.03 2.00
CA ASP A 62 -6.25 10.38 1.42
C ASP A 62 -7.57 11.08 1.75
N PHE A 63 -8.72 10.43 1.49
CA PHE A 63 -10.04 10.84 1.97
C PHE A 63 -11.13 9.80 1.62
N VAL A 64 -12.32 9.97 2.24
CA VAL A 64 -13.57 9.32 1.85
C VAL A 64 -14.52 10.40 1.31
N ASP A 65 -15.16 10.14 0.18
CA ASP A 65 -16.12 11.09 -0.39
C ASP A 65 -17.53 10.97 0.23
N GLY A 66 -18.42 11.92 -0.10
CA GLY A 66 -19.81 11.90 0.37
C GLY A 66 -20.67 10.75 -0.18
N GLN A 67 -20.11 9.91 -1.06
CA GLN A 67 -20.73 8.69 -1.58
C GLN A 67 -20.10 7.42 -0.98
N HIS A 68 -19.30 7.58 0.09
CA HIS A 68 -18.58 6.51 0.79
C HIS A 68 -17.61 5.73 -0.10
N TRP A 69 -16.90 6.41 -1.00
CA TRP A 69 -15.77 5.85 -1.73
C TRP A 69 -14.45 6.24 -1.08
N VAL A 70 -13.52 5.28 -1.03
CA VAL A 70 -12.15 5.44 -0.52
C VAL A 70 -11.25 5.94 -1.65
N HIS A 71 -10.74 7.17 -1.56
CA HIS A 71 -9.90 7.73 -2.62
C HIS A 71 -8.42 7.58 -2.30
N GLU A 72 -7.62 7.19 -3.29
CA GLU A 72 -6.15 7.02 -3.17
C GLU A 72 -5.46 7.53 -4.44
N VAL A 73 -4.39 8.31 -4.26
CA VAL A 73 -3.66 8.97 -5.35
C VAL A 73 -2.32 8.30 -5.59
N LYS A 74 -2.05 7.93 -6.83
CA LYS A 74 -0.80 7.29 -7.25
C LYS A 74 0.02 8.23 -8.13
N SER A 75 1.23 8.54 -7.65
CA SER A 75 2.23 9.32 -8.39
C SER A 75 2.75 8.58 -9.63
N SER A 76 2.82 7.24 -9.56
CA SER A 76 3.16 6.38 -10.69
C SER A 76 2.03 6.37 -11.72
N GLY A 77 2.38 6.53 -13.00
CA GLY A 77 1.44 6.32 -14.11
C GLY A 77 1.18 4.86 -14.47
N ARG A 78 1.81 3.89 -13.79
CA ARG A 78 1.65 2.45 -14.05
C ARG A 78 0.81 1.81 -12.93
N PRO A 79 -0.46 1.46 -13.19
CA PRO A 79 -1.29 0.73 -12.23
C PRO A 79 -0.65 -0.61 -11.86
N GLN A 80 -0.57 -0.91 -10.57
CA GLN A 80 -0.06 -2.18 -10.05
C GLN A 80 -1.13 -2.91 -9.23
N PRO A 81 -1.06 -4.26 -9.14
CA PRO A 81 -1.93 -5.02 -8.23
C PRO A 81 -1.86 -4.52 -6.78
N ALA A 82 -0.69 -4.02 -6.35
CA ALA A 82 -0.48 -3.42 -5.04
C ALA A 82 -1.41 -2.21 -4.78
N ASP A 83 -1.75 -1.43 -5.81
CA ASP A 83 -2.60 -0.25 -5.65
C ASP A 83 -4.04 -0.66 -5.31
N GLN A 84 -4.58 -1.67 -6.01
CA GLN A 84 -5.91 -2.22 -5.72
C GLN A 84 -5.93 -2.92 -4.36
N ALA A 85 -4.90 -3.71 -4.04
CA ALA A 85 -4.82 -4.41 -2.76
C ALA A 85 -4.80 -3.44 -1.58
N GLN A 86 -4.07 -2.32 -1.70
CA GLN A 86 -4.05 -1.28 -0.68
C GLN A 86 -5.42 -0.62 -0.50
N GLY A 87 -6.09 -0.25 -1.60
CA GLY A 87 -7.43 0.34 -1.52
C GLY A 87 -8.47 -0.62 -0.93
N ARG A 88 -8.43 -1.91 -1.31
CA ARG A 88 -9.23 -2.98 -0.71
C ARG A 88 -9.00 -3.09 0.80
N HIS A 89 -7.73 -3.04 1.24
CA HIS A 89 -7.39 -3.09 2.66
C HIS A 89 -8.01 -1.92 3.44
N TYR A 90 -7.97 -0.71 2.89
CA TYR A 90 -8.62 0.44 3.50
C TYR A 90 -10.13 0.29 3.60
N CYS A 91 -10.78 -0.26 2.57
CA CYS A 91 -12.21 -0.58 2.65
C CYS A 91 -12.51 -1.53 3.81
N LEU A 92 -11.75 -2.62 3.94
CA LEU A 92 -11.93 -3.56 5.05
C LEU A 92 -11.75 -2.88 6.42
N ARG A 93 -10.77 -1.99 6.57
CA ARG A 93 -10.53 -1.27 7.84
C ARG A 93 -11.66 -0.32 8.19
N LEU A 94 -12.22 0.38 7.21
CA LEU A 94 -13.37 1.27 7.42
C LEU A 94 -14.63 0.48 7.80
N HIS A 95 -14.88 -0.65 7.13
CA HIS A 95 -15.97 -1.57 7.50
C HIS A 95 -15.83 -2.07 8.94
N ALA A 96 -14.63 -2.43 9.39
CA ALA A 96 -14.37 -2.83 10.78
C ALA A 96 -14.60 -1.71 11.81
N LEU A 97 -14.59 -0.44 11.38
CA LEU A 97 -14.93 0.73 12.20
C LEU A 97 -16.42 1.12 12.10
N GLY A 98 -17.24 0.31 11.40
CA GLY A 98 -18.67 0.59 11.19
C GLY A 98 -18.97 1.58 10.06
N ILE A 99 -17.98 1.91 9.22
CA ILE A 99 -18.15 2.80 8.06
C ILE A 99 -18.32 1.94 6.82
N ASP A 100 -19.56 1.88 6.31
CA ASP A 100 -19.91 1.11 5.11
C ASP A 100 -19.48 1.87 3.84
N VAL A 101 -18.30 1.53 3.33
CA VAL A 101 -17.77 2.06 2.07
C VAL A 101 -18.09 1.18 0.88
N GLN A 102 -18.39 1.82 -0.25
CA GLN A 102 -18.77 1.16 -1.51
C GLN A 102 -17.58 0.53 -2.25
N GLY A 103 -16.36 1.03 -2.01
CA GLY A 103 -15.19 0.65 -2.79
C GLY A 103 -14.08 1.67 -2.73
N THR A 104 -13.06 1.46 -3.56
CA THR A 104 -11.91 2.34 -3.69
C THR A 104 -11.81 2.98 -5.08
N VAL A 105 -11.36 4.22 -5.13
CA VAL A 105 -11.10 5.00 -6.34
C VAL A 105 -9.63 5.34 -6.39
N LEU A 106 -8.93 4.76 -7.36
CA LEU A 106 -7.51 4.98 -7.60
C LEU A 106 -7.33 6.07 -8.66
N HIS A 107 -6.66 7.15 -8.30
CA HIS A 107 -6.33 8.28 -9.17
C HIS A 107 -4.89 8.19 -9.65
N TYR A 108 -4.69 8.28 -10.96
CA TYR A 108 -3.37 8.26 -11.62
C TYR A 108 -3.20 9.55 -12.43
N PRO A 109 -2.83 10.68 -11.78
CA PRO A 109 -2.75 11.99 -12.44
C PRO A 109 -1.78 12.02 -13.62
N ALA A 110 -0.65 11.31 -13.50
CA ALA A 110 0.40 11.23 -14.53
C ALA A 110 -0.11 10.72 -15.89
N ILE A 111 -1.16 9.90 -15.89
CA ILE A 111 -1.80 9.36 -17.10
C ILE A 111 -3.27 9.77 -17.23
N ARG A 112 -3.72 10.75 -16.42
CA ARG A 112 -5.10 11.26 -16.38
C ARG A 112 -6.15 10.15 -16.31
N ARG A 113 -5.89 9.14 -15.48
CA ARG A 113 -6.76 7.96 -15.36
C ARG A 113 -7.29 7.81 -13.95
N THR A 114 -8.57 7.46 -13.84
CA THR A 114 -9.22 7.10 -12.57
C THR A 114 -9.85 5.73 -12.72
N ARG A 115 -9.72 4.86 -11.71
CA ARG A 115 -10.30 3.52 -11.70
C ARG A 115 -11.08 3.30 -10.41
N ARG A 116 -12.30 2.79 -10.53
CA ARG A 116 -13.15 2.41 -9.39
C ARG A 116 -13.14 0.90 -9.22
N PHE A 117 -13.04 0.44 -7.98
CA PHE A 117 -13.08 -0.96 -7.59
C PHE A 117 -14.10 -1.11 -6.46
N PRO A 118 -15.29 -1.69 -6.73
CA PRO A 118 -16.28 -1.98 -5.69
C PRO A 118 -15.70 -2.89 -4.62
N PHE A 119 -16.14 -2.70 -3.37
CA PHE A 119 -15.78 -3.59 -2.26
C PHE A 119 -16.87 -4.64 -2.09
N THR A 120 -16.60 -5.85 -2.56
CA THR A 120 -17.53 -6.99 -2.51
C THR A 120 -17.15 -7.96 -1.38
N PRO A 121 -18.00 -8.94 -1.04
CA PRO A 121 -17.63 -9.99 -0.08
C PRO A 121 -16.34 -10.74 -0.44
N GLU A 122 -16.10 -10.96 -1.74
CA GLU A 122 -14.87 -11.59 -2.24
C GLU A 122 -13.66 -10.70 -2.02
N GLU A 123 -13.80 -9.38 -2.19
CA GLU A 123 -12.74 -8.44 -1.83
C GLU A 123 -12.51 -8.42 -0.32
N ALA A 124 -13.55 -8.51 0.52
CA ALA A 124 -13.36 -8.62 1.96
C ALA A 124 -12.60 -9.90 2.36
N GLU A 125 -12.91 -11.04 1.74
CA GLU A 125 -12.19 -12.30 1.95
C GLU A 125 -10.73 -12.18 1.50
N GLN A 126 -10.48 -11.62 0.30
CA GLN A 126 -9.13 -11.43 -0.20
C GLN A 126 -8.32 -10.48 0.69
N ALA A 127 -8.93 -9.42 1.21
CA ALA A 127 -8.29 -8.51 2.16
C ALA A 127 -7.88 -9.26 3.44
N GLY A 128 -8.74 -10.15 3.92
CA GLY A 128 -8.45 -11.02 5.06
C GLY A 128 -7.25 -11.94 4.82
N LYS A 129 -7.14 -12.52 3.61
CA LYS A 129 -5.99 -13.35 3.17
C LYS A 129 -4.72 -12.53 3.05
N ASP A 130 -4.80 -11.32 2.50
CA ASP A 130 -3.65 -10.42 2.37
C ASP A 130 -3.06 -10.06 3.74
N ILE A 131 -3.91 -9.77 4.73
CA ILE A 131 -3.49 -9.50 6.11
C ILE A 131 -2.76 -10.72 6.70
N THR A 132 -3.30 -11.93 6.51
CA THR A 132 -2.64 -13.15 6.99
C THR A 132 -1.28 -13.35 6.30
N ALA A 133 -1.20 -13.20 4.98
CA ALA A 133 0.06 -13.32 4.25
C ALA A 133 1.10 -12.26 4.67
N VAL A 134 0.67 -11.04 5.04
CA VAL A 134 1.55 -10.04 5.66
C VAL A 134 2.11 -10.58 6.96
N LEU A 135 1.26 -11.05 7.88
CA LEU A 135 1.67 -11.55 9.18
C LEU A 135 2.65 -12.73 9.05
N ASP A 136 2.34 -13.68 8.18
CA ASP A 136 3.21 -14.83 7.88
C ASP A 136 4.57 -14.36 7.35
N THR A 137 4.57 -13.40 6.42
CA THR A 137 5.81 -12.86 5.86
C THR A 137 6.65 -12.17 6.92
N VAL A 138 6.07 -11.31 7.78
CA VAL A 138 6.88 -10.56 8.74
C VAL A 138 7.40 -11.41 9.89
N THR A 139 6.64 -12.43 10.28
CA THR A 139 7.00 -13.37 11.37
C THR A 139 7.92 -14.50 10.91
N ALA A 140 8.10 -14.67 9.60
CA ALA A 140 9.01 -15.67 9.06
C ALA A 140 10.43 -15.52 9.65
N PRO A 141 11.05 -16.62 10.11
CA PRO A 141 12.38 -16.58 10.73
C PRO A 141 13.45 -16.18 9.72
N THR A 142 13.27 -16.58 8.45
CA THR A 142 14.16 -16.26 7.34
C THR A 142 13.48 -15.32 6.36
N SER A 143 14.30 -14.49 5.72
CA SER A 143 13.83 -13.57 4.69
C SER A 143 13.28 -14.33 3.46
N PRO A 144 12.16 -13.90 2.86
CA PRO A 144 11.69 -14.43 1.59
C PRO A 144 12.73 -14.31 0.47
N ASP A 145 12.55 -15.14 -0.56
CA ASP A 145 13.43 -15.17 -1.73
C ASP A 145 13.55 -13.81 -2.42
N ARG A 146 14.70 -13.60 -3.04
CA ARG A 146 14.96 -12.42 -3.86
C ARG A 146 14.12 -12.51 -5.14
N LEU A 147 13.52 -11.39 -5.53
CA LEU A 147 13.02 -11.22 -6.89
C LEU A 147 14.21 -11.22 -7.87
N PRO A 148 14.00 -11.53 -9.17
CA PRO A 148 15.03 -11.36 -10.18
C PRO A 148 15.60 -9.94 -10.14
N LYS A 149 16.93 -9.81 -10.25
CA LYS A 149 17.64 -8.52 -10.11
C LYS A 149 17.08 -7.42 -11.03
N ALA A 150 16.58 -7.77 -12.21
CA ALA A 150 15.92 -6.84 -13.12
C ALA A 150 14.67 -6.15 -12.51
N ARG A 151 13.95 -6.80 -11.59
CA ARG A 151 12.81 -6.23 -10.86
C ARG A 151 13.23 -5.36 -9.67
N CYS A 152 14.51 -5.36 -9.30
CA CYS A 152 15.05 -4.56 -8.20
C CYS A 152 15.59 -3.19 -8.66
N HIS A 153 15.54 -2.86 -9.95
CA HIS A 153 16.04 -1.58 -10.45
C HIS A 153 15.31 -0.40 -9.79
N GLY A 154 16.06 0.50 -9.15
CA GLY A 154 15.53 1.65 -8.42
C GLY A 154 14.89 1.31 -7.06
N CYS A 155 15.00 0.07 -6.59
CA CYS A 155 14.55 -0.32 -5.25
C CYS A 155 15.50 0.22 -4.19
N ALA A 156 14.97 0.96 -3.22
CA ALA A 156 15.74 1.51 -2.10
C ALA A 156 16.37 0.42 -1.20
N PHE A 157 15.86 -0.81 -1.26
CA PHE A 157 16.33 -1.94 -0.46
C PHE A 157 17.41 -2.78 -1.14
N THR A 158 17.90 -2.36 -2.32
CA THR A 158 18.83 -3.15 -3.13
C THR A 158 20.09 -3.54 -2.35
N ASP A 159 20.70 -2.59 -1.64
CA ASP A 159 21.93 -2.84 -0.87
C ASP A 159 21.68 -3.83 0.28
N TYR A 160 20.54 -3.76 0.95
CA TYR A 160 20.15 -4.71 1.99
C TYR A 160 19.78 -6.10 1.45
N CYS A 161 19.47 -6.20 0.16
CA CYS A 161 19.11 -7.47 -0.46
C CYS A 161 20.31 -8.16 -1.11
N TRP A 162 21.25 -7.41 -1.68
CA TRP A 162 22.26 -7.91 -2.62
C TRP A 162 23.72 -7.71 -2.19
N THR A 163 23.97 -7.05 -1.07
CA THR A 163 25.31 -7.06 -0.46
C THR A 163 25.55 -8.42 0.21
N GLU A 164 26.73 -9.00 -0.05
CA GLU A 164 27.18 -10.29 0.51
C GLU A 164 27.50 -10.20 2.00
#